data_AF-A0A1V0A4K8-F1
#
_entry.id   AF-A0A1V0A4K8-F1
#
_cell.length_a   1.000
_cell.length_b   1.000
_cell.length_c   1.000
_cell.angle_alpha   90.00
_cell.angle_beta   90.00
_cell.angle_gamma   90.00
#
_symmetry.space_group_name_H-M   'P 1'
#
loop_
_entity.id
_entity.type
_entity.pdbx_description
1 polymer ?
#
loop_
_entity_poly.entity_id
_entity_poly.type
_entity_poly.pdbx_seq_one_letter_code
_entity_poly.pdbx_strand_id
1 'polypeptide(L)'
;MAWRRIAGTLVPAALVVALSYLPYLLASGSSVAGYLPGYLKEERYDGGGHRYAVLRLVVPDSWAPYAAIALLGLIVLYVLRYGDPDRPWRGALLVSGSLLLLFTPGYSWYALLVVALVAMDGGWEWLGAALSGAVAYVAGPSTPGSPGPPFYVAATLAVLIGGAARQYRRRRQHRQYRQHYEHRDPTQHRRHYEHRNPAQHARHYQHDHPRQHHAHDEPRLDRRSAARLPAASREDRAH
;
A
#
# COMPACT_ATOMS: atom_id res chain seq x y z
N MET A 1 15.71 -4.90 -7.98
CA MET A 1 15.01 -5.51 -6.82
C MET A 1 13.48 -5.31 -6.87
N ALA A 2 12.95 -4.10 -7.10
CA ALA A 2 11.49 -3.87 -7.14
C ALA A 2 10.73 -4.69 -8.20
N TRP A 3 11.25 -4.78 -9.43
CA TRP A 3 10.61 -5.54 -10.52
C TRP A 3 10.39 -7.02 -10.24
N ARG A 4 11.30 -7.68 -9.50
CA ARG A 4 11.14 -9.09 -9.12
C ARG A 4 9.98 -9.29 -8.15
N ARG A 5 9.76 -8.33 -7.23
CA ARG A 5 8.61 -8.36 -6.31
C ARG A 5 7.32 -8.13 -7.06
N ILE A 6 7.29 -7.13 -7.95
CA ILE A 6 6.13 -6.84 -8.80
C ILE A 6 5.76 -8.06 -9.64
N ALA A 7 6.74 -8.68 -10.31
CA ALA A 7 6.52 -9.91 -11.07
C ALA A 7 6.03 -11.06 -10.17
N GLY A 8 6.60 -11.21 -8.97
CA GLY A 8 6.16 -12.21 -7.99
C GLY A 8 4.70 -12.06 -7.53
N THR A 9 4.12 -10.85 -7.62
CA THR A 9 2.69 -10.61 -7.31
C THR A 9 1.81 -10.66 -8.57
N LEU A 10 2.24 -10.03 -9.67
CA LEU A 10 1.44 -9.93 -10.89
C LEU A 10 1.31 -11.26 -11.61
N VAL A 11 2.36 -12.09 -11.62
CA VAL A 11 2.32 -13.37 -12.35
C VAL A 11 1.29 -14.33 -11.74
N PRO A 12 1.27 -14.61 -10.42
CA PRO A 12 0.23 -15.43 -9.83
C PRO A 12 -1.17 -14.83 -9.99
N ALA A 13 -1.32 -13.51 -9.81
CA ALA A 13 -2.60 -12.84 -9.97
C ALA A 13 -3.16 -12.98 -11.39
N ALA A 14 -2.31 -12.72 -12.40
CA ALA A 14 -2.66 -12.88 -13.81
C ALA A 14 -2.98 -14.35 -14.13
N LEU A 15 -2.25 -15.29 -13.55
CA LEU A 15 -2.48 -16.72 -13.74
C LEU A 15 -3.80 -17.17 -13.13
N VAL A 16 -4.17 -16.69 -11.94
CA VAL A 16 -5.49 -16.96 -11.34
C VAL A 16 -6.60 -16.39 -12.21
N VAL A 17 -6.48 -15.14 -12.66
CA VAL A 17 -7.47 -14.51 -13.54
C VAL A 17 -7.59 -15.29 -14.85
N ALA A 18 -6.47 -15.63 -15.48
CA ALA A 18 -6.46 -16.42 -16.71
C ALA A 18 -7.12 -17.78 -16.49
N LEU A 19 -6.71 -18.57 -15.49
CA LEU A 19 -7.29 -19.89 -15.25
C LEU A 19 -8.77 -19.84 -14.88
N SER A 20 -9.22 -18.75 -14.25
CA SER A 20 -10.62 -18.58 -13.84
C SER A 20 -11.51 -18.11 -14.99
N TYR A 21 -10.99 -17.25 -15.88
CA TYR A 21 -11.78 -16.59 -16.92
C TYR A 21 -11.60 -17.18 -18.32
N LEU A 22 -10.45 -17.80 -18.60
CA LEU A 22 -10.14 -18.43 -19.88
C LEU A 22 -11.12 -19.58 -20.24
N PRO A 23 -11.55 -20.46 -19.31
CA PRO A 23 -12.54 -21.48 -19.64
C PRO A 23 -13.85 -20.89 -20.17
N TYR A 24 -14.29 -19.78 -19.57
CA TYR A 24 -15.51 -19.08 -19.98
C TYR A 24 -15.34 -18.41 -21.34
N LEU A 25 -14.20 -17.75 -21.58
CA LEU A 25 -13.84 -17.18 -22.87
C LEU A 25 -13.79 -18.22 -23.99
N LEU A 26 -13.20 -19.39 -23.72
CA LEU A 26 -13.10 -20.48 -24.70
C LEU A 26 -14.47 -21.09 -25.01
N ALA A 27 -15.35 -21.22 -24.01
CA ALA A 27 -16.69 -21.75 -24.20
C ALA A 27 -17.64 -20.76 -24.91
N SER A 28 -17.55 -19.47 -24.59
CA SER A 28 -18.47 -18.44 -25.10
C SER A 28 -17.94 -17.66 -26.31
N GLY A 29 -16.65 -17.77 -26.63
CA GLY A 29 -16.01 -17.08 -27.75
C GLY A 29 -16.10 -15.56 -27.67
N SER A 30 -16.18 -14.90 -28.83
CA SER A 30 -16.31 -13.43 -28.93
C SER A 30 -17.66 -12.90 -28.43
N SER A 31 -18.64 -13.77 -28.18
CA SER A 31 -19.95 -13.40 -27.63
C SER A 31 -19.86 -12.81 -26.23
N VAL A 32 -18.78 -13.08 -25.47
CA VAL A 32 -18.48 -12.42 -24.19
C VAL A 32 -18.35 -10.91 -24.35
N ALA A 33 -17.82 -10.45 -25.47
CA ALA A 33 -17.73 -9.03 -25.79
C ALA A 33 -19.04 -8.48 -26.39
N GLY A 34 -20.02 -9.33 -26.73
CA GLY A 34 -21.16 -8.98 -27.57
C GLY A 34 -21.97 -7.78 -27.09
N TYR A 35 -22.13 -7.62 -25.77
CA TYR A 35 -22.83 -6.48 -25.17
C TYR A 35 -21.90 -5.41 -24.59
N LEU A 36 -20.60 -5.66 -24.49
CA LEU A 36 -19.66 -4.74 -23.85
C LEU A 36 -19.59 -3.36 -24.55
N PRO A 37 -19.50 -3.27 -25.89
CA PRO A 37 -19.60 -1.99 -26.59
C PRO A 37 -20.93 -1.26 -26.36
N GLY A 38 -22.03 -2.02 -26.27
CA GLY A 38 -23.36 -1.49 -25.95
C GLY A 38 -23.39 -0.89 -24.56
N TYR A 39 -22.92 -1.64 -23.56
CA TYR A 39 -22.79 -1.18 -22.18
C TYR A 39 -21.91 0.07 -22.05
N LEU A 40 -20.77 0.11 -22.72
CA LEU A 40 -19.88 1.28 -22.71
C LEU A 40 -20.58 2.53 -23.28
N LYS A 41 -21.41 2.36 -24.31
CA LYS A 41 -22.19 3.45 -24.90
C LYS A 41 -23.36 3.87 -24.00
N GLU A 42 -24.06 2.92 -23.38
CA GLU A 42 -25.15 3.19 -22.43
C GLU A 42 -24.65 3.96 -21.19
N GLU A 43 -23.51 3.53 -20.66
CA GLU A 43 -22.82 4.16 -19.54
C GLU A 43 -22.07 5.44 -19.94
N ARG A 44 -22.05 5.77 -21.23
CA ARG A 44 -21.46 6.98 -21.81
C ARG A 44 -19.96 7.13 -21.51
N TYR A 45 -19.24 6.02 -21.58
CA TYR A 45 -17.77 6.00 -21.50
C TYR A 45 -17.10 6.66 -22.73
N ASP A 46 -17.85 6.91 -23.80
CA ASP A 46 -17.44 7.62 -25.02
C ASP A 46 -17.24 9.14 -24.82
N GLY A 47 -17.45 9.66 -23.61
CA GLY A 47 -17.29 11.08 -23.30
C GLY A 47 -18.62 11.83 -23.16
N GLY A 48 -19.76 11.15 -23.25
CA GLY A 48 -21.06 11.73 -22.88
C GLY A 48 -21.35 11.71 -21.37
N GLY A 49 -22.35 12.48 -20.92
CA GLY A 49 -22.94 12.33 -19.58
C GLY A 49 -22.05 12.74 -18.39
N HIS A 50 -22.14 12.00 -17.28
CA HIS A 50 -21.63 12.33 -15.94
C HIS A 50 -20.36 11.56 -15.55
N ARG A 51 -19.85 10.72 -16.46
CA ARG A 51 -18.58 10.02 -16.31
C ARG A 51 -17.43 11.01 -16.38
N TYR A 52 -16.37 10.74 -15.61
CA TYR A 52 -15.18 11.58 -15.54
C TYR A 52 -15.43 13.02 -15.07
N ALA A 53 -16.49 13.26 -14.29
CA ALA A 53 -16.91 14.61 -13.90
C ALA A 53 -15.79 15.43 -13.25
N VAL A 54 -14.92 14.79 -12.47
CA VAL A 54 -13.76 15.42 -11.83
C VAL A 54 -12.68 15.78 -12.85
N LEU A 55 -12.41 14.90 -13.81
CA LEU A 55 -11.36 15.08 -14.82
C LEU A 55 -11.75 16.13 -15.86
N ARG A 56 -13.02 16.19 -16.26
CA ARG A 56 -13.52 17.17 -17.24
C ARG A 56 -13.42 18.62 -16.78
N LEU A 57 -13.18 18.87 -15.48
CA LEU A 57 -12.84 20.20 -14.99
C LEU A 57 -11.45 20.66 -15.40
N VAL A 58 -10.56 19.74 -15.78
CA VAL A 58 -9.12 19.98 -15.95
C VAL A 58 -8.61 19.58 -17.32
N VAL A 59 -9.26 18.61 -17.98
CA VAL A 59 -8.91 18.15 -19.32
C VAL A 59 -10.13 18.19 -20.25
N PRO A 60 -9.92 18.36 -21.57
CA PRO A 60 -11.01 18.27 -22.54
C PRO A 60 -11.74 16.93 -22.47
N ASP A 61 -13.03 16.91 -22.79
CA ASP A 61 -13.89 15.72 -22.69
C ASP A 61 -13.35 14.50 -23.43
N SER A 62 -12.77 14.71 -24.63
CA SER A 62 -12.15 13.66 -25.43
C SER A 62 -10.92 13.02 -24.77
N TRP A 63 -10.26 13.75 -23.87
CA TRP A 63 -9.06 13.30 -23.16
C TRP A 63 -9.36 12.70 -21.79
N ALA A 64 -10.53 12.95 -21.22
CA ALA A 64 -10.95 12.47 -19.90
C ALA A 64 -10.78 10.95 -19.69
N PRO A 65 -11.20 10.04 -20.60
CA PRO A 65 -11.01 8.60 -20.40
C PRO A 65 -9.53 8.20 -20.39
N TYR A 66 -8.72 8.78 -21.27
CA TYR A 66 -7.29 8.50 -21.35
C TYR A 66 -6.55 9.00 -20.11
N ALA A 67 -6.91 10.20 -19.63
CA ALA A 67 -6.38 10.77 -18.41
C ALA A 67 -6.74 9.92 -17.18
N ALA A 68 -7.98 9.42 -17.10
CA ALA A 68 -8.41 8.52 -16.02
C ALA A 68 -7.56 7.24 -15.97
N ILE A 69 -7.38 6.58 -17.12
CA ILE A 69 -6.60 5.34 -17.24
C ILE A 69 -5.13 5.62 -16.89
N ALA A 70 -4.54 6.69 -17.43
CA ALA A 70 -3.16 7.06 -17.16
C ALA A 70 -2.93 7.32 -15.66
N LEU A 71 -3.80 8.12 -15.03
CA LEU A 71 -3.67 8.45 -13.61
C LEU A 71 -3.89 7.23 -12.71
N LEU A 72 -4.87 6.38 -13.02
CA LEU A 72 -5.07 5.13 -12.30
C LEU A 72 -3.85 4.20 -12.44
N GLY A 73 -3.28 4.10 -13.64
CA GLY A 73 -2.05 3.33 -13.89
C GLY A 73 -0.87 3.84 -13.07
N LEU A 74 -0.70 5.16 -12.96
CA LEU A 74 0.31 5.77 -12.10
C LEU A 74 0.09 5.46 -10.61
N ILE A 75 -1.17 5.46 -10.15
CA ILE A 75 -1.52 5.11 -8.77
C ILE A 75 -1.22 3.64 -8.48
N VAL A 76 -1.59 2.73 -9.41
CA VAL A 76 -1.26 1.30 -9.30
C VAL A 76 0.26 1.10 -9.25
N LEU A 77 1.00 1.76 -10.15
CA LEU A 77 2.47 1.69 -10.15
C LEU A 77 3.07 2.23 -8.85
N TYR A 78 2.51 3.31 -8.31
CA TYR A 78 2.91 3.87 -7.02
C TYR A 78 2.69 2.86 -5.89
N VAL A 79 1.52 2.21 -5.82
CA VAL A 79 1.23 1.18 -4.80
C VAL A 79 2.13 -0.04 -4.97
N LEU A 80 2.40 -0.49 -6.20
CA LEU A 80 3.30 -1.61 -6.45
C LEU A 80 4.75 -1.30 -6.06
N ARG A 81 5.17 -0.03 -6.13
CA ARG A 81 6.55 0.40 -5.85
C ARG A 81 6.78 0.82 -4.40
N TYR A 82 5.78 1.44 -3.77
CA TYR A 82 5.90 2.09 -2.46
C TYR A 82 4.83 1.64 -1.45
N GLY A 83 3.95 0.71 -1.83
CA GLY A 83 2.94 0.15 -0.93
C GLY A 83 3.57 -0.56 0.26
N ASP A 84 2.85 -0.52 1.38
CA ASP A 84 3.25 -1.16 2.63
C ASP A 84 2.76 -2.62 2.64
N PRO A 85 3.66 -3.62 2.59
CA PRO A 85 3.28 -5.03 2.57
C PRO A 85 2.55 -5.48 3.84
N ASP A 86 2.80 -4.82 4.97
CA ASP A 86 2.16 -5.15 6.26
C ASP A 86 0.74 -4.56 6.35
N ARG A 87 0.39 -3.64 5.43
CA ARG A 87 -0.92 -2.97 5.36
C ARG A 87 -1.45 -2.92 3.92
N PRO A 88 -1.71 -4.07 3.28
CA PRO A 88 -2.10 -4.14 1.87
C PRO A 88 -3.44 -3.44 1.58
N TRP A 89 -4.36 -3.40 2.54
CA TRP A 89 -5.66 -2.71 2.43
C TRP A 89 -5.50 -1.21 2.15
N ARG A 90 -4.41 -0.58 2.58
CA ARG A 90 -4.16 0.84 2.33
C ARG A 90 -3.87 1.11 0.84
N GLY A 91 -3.10 0.23 0.22
CA GLY A 91 -2.84 0.27 -1.22
C GLY A 91 -4.11 -0.01 -2.02
N ALA A 92 -4.88 -1.02 -1.61
CA ALA A 92 -6.17 -1.34 -2.22
C ALA A 92 -7.16 -0.16 -2.09
N LEU A 93 -7.25 0.48 -0.93
CA LEU A 93 -8.11 1.65 -0.72
C LEU A 93 -7.75 2.79 -1.67
N LEU A 94 -6.45 3.07 -1.82
CA LEU A 94 -5.98 4.12 -2.72
C LEU A 94 -6.37 3.82 -4.17
N VAL A 95 -6.18 2.59 -4.65
CA VAL A 95 -6.52 2.20 -6.03
C VAL A 95 -8.02 2.21 -6.25
N SER A 96 -8.78 1.50 -5.40
CA SER A 96 -10.24 1.36 -5.54
C SER A 96 -10.97 2.67 -5.31
N GLY A 97 -10.57 3.46 -4.32
CA GLY A 97 -11.14 4.79 -4.08
C GLY A 97 -10.87 5.74 -5.23
N SER A 98 -9.64 5.75 -5.76
CA SER A 98 -9.29 6.60 -6.91
C SER A 98 -10.04 6.18 -8.17
N LEU A 99 -10.25 4.88 -8.40
CA LEU A 99 -11.08 4.39 -9.48
C LEU A 99 -12.49 5.02 -9.41
N LEU A 100 -13.14 5.03 -8.25
CA LEU A 100 -14.47 5.63 -8.11
C LEU A 100 -14.45 7.14 -8.35
N LEU A 101 -13.46 7.85 -7.83
CA LEU A 101 -13.35 9.30 -8.02
C LEU A 101 -13.06 9.70 -9.47
N LEU A 102 -12.25 8.90 -10.18
CA LEU A 102 -11.86 9.20 -11.57
C LEU A 102 -12.97 8.85 -12.55
N PHE A 103 -13.65 7.72 -12.35
CA PHE A 103 -14.67 7.23 -13.27
C PHE A 103 -16.09 7.66 -12.91
N THR A 104 -16.27 8.26 -11.73
CA THR A 104 -17.52 8.85 -11.22
C THR A 104 -18.75 8.01 -11.54
N PRO A 105 -18.81 6.73 -11.09
CA PRO A 105 -19.90 5.85 -11.47
C PRO A 105 -21.24 6.30 -10.90
N GLY A 106 -22.32 5.99 -11.63
CA GLY A 106 -23.69 6.28 -11.21
C GLY A 106 -24.26 5.26 -10.21
N TYR A 107 -23.57 4.14 -9.95
CA TYR A 107 -24.07 3.09 -9.07
C TYR A 107 -23.38 3.07 -7.72
N SER A 108 -24.19 3.05 -6.66
CA SER A 108 -23.74 3.13 -5.28
C SER A 108 -23.04 1.85 -4.79
N TRP A 109 -23.41 0.68 -5.30
CA TRP A 109 -22.86 -0.60 -4.83
C TRP A 109 -21.38 -0.79 -5.14
N TYR A 110 -20.82 -0.08 -6.13
CA TYR A 110 -19.37 -0.11 -6.37
C TYR A 110 -18.55 0.45 -5.20
N ALA A 111 -19.17 1.26 -4.35
CA ALA A 111 -18.51 1.83 -3.19
C ALA A 111 -18.39 0.88 -1.99
N LEU A 112 -19.08 -0.27 -1.98
CA LEU A 112 -19.06 -1.20 -0.85
C LEU A 112 -17.64 -1.69 -0.52
N LEU A 113 -16.82 -1.95 -1.54
CA LEU A 113 -15.42 -2.31 -1.36
C LEU A 113 -14.63 -1.19 -0.67
N VAL A 114 -14.84 0.07 -1.08
CA VAL A 114 -14.18 1.22 -0.49
C VAL A 114 -14.59 1.40 0.97
N VAL A 115 -15.88 1.23 1.29
CA VAL A 115 -16.35 1.29 2.69
C VAL A 115 -15.67 0.24 3.56
N ALA A 116 -15.57 -1.01 3.10
CA ALA A 116 -14.87 -2.06 3.82
C ALA A 116 -13.37 -1.74 4.01
N LEU A 117 -12.71 -1.22 2.97
CA LEU A 117 -11.30 -0.82 3.01
C LEU A 117 -11.06 0.38 3.95
N VAL A 118 -11.99 1.34 4.00
CA VAL A 118 -11.93 2.43 4.96
C VAL A 118 -12.06 1.93 6.39
N ALA A 119 -12.96 0.98 6.65
CA ALA A 119 -13.11 0.38 7.97
C ALA A 119 -11.81 -0.29 8.46
N MET A 120 -11.01 -0.85 7.54
CA MET A 120 -9.71 -1.45 7.85
C MET A 120 -8.57 -0.43 7.98
N ASP A 121 -8.51 0.62 7.13
CA ASP A 121 -7.41 1.59 7.11
C ASP A 121 -7.61 2.80 8.05
N GLY A 122 -8.86 3.16 8.37
CA GLY A 122 -9.22 4.38 9.09
C GLY A 122 -9.25 5.65 8.23
N GLY A 123 -9.17 5.53 6.91
CA GLY A 123 -9.19 6.64 5.95
C GLY A 123 -10.58 7.21 5.69
N TRP A 124 -11.20 7.84 6.69
CA TRP A 124 -12.59 8.32 6.61
C TRP A 124 -12.87 9.31 5.47
N GLU A 125 -11.86 10.02 4.94
CA GLU A 125 -12.06 10.97 3.84
C GLU A 125 -12.56 10.26 2.56
N TRP A 126 -12.22 8.98 2.40
CA TRP A 126 -12.66 8.17 1.27
C TRP A 126 -14.14 7.79 1.33
N LEU A 127 -14.81 7.93 2.48
CA LEU A 127 -16.27 7.78 2.56
C LEU A 127 -16.99 8.82 1.72
N GLY A 128 -16.35 9.96 1.42
CA GLY A 128 -16.87 10.93 0.46
C GLY A 128 -17.08 10.33 -0.93
N ALA A 129 -16.22 9.41 -1.38
CA ALA A 129 -16.40 8.71 -2.66
C ALA A 129 -17.64 7.80 -2.63
N ALA A 130 -17.86 7.11 -1.51
CA ALA A 130 -19.05 6.27 -1.32
C ALA A 130 -20.34 7.09 -1.27
N LEU A 131 -20.33 8.20 -0.52
CA LEU A 131 -21.43 9.14 -0.46
C LEU A 131 -21.75 9.72 -1.84
N SER A 132 -20.74 10.08 -2.62
CA SER A 132 -20.92 10.62 -3.97
C SER A 132 -21.62 9.62 -4.89
N GLY A 133 -21.25 8.33 -4.83
CA GLY A 133 -21.93 7.27 -5.57
C GLY A 133 -23.38 7.07 -5.13
N ALA A 134 -23.67 7.15 -3.82
CA ALA A 134 -25.04 7.09 -3.30
C ALA A 134 -25.89 8.28 -3.77
N VAL A 135 -25.34 9.50 -3.71
CA VAL A 135 -26.03 10.71 -4.18
C VAL A 135 -26.28 10.64 -5.68
N ALA A 136 -25.28 10.23 -6.48
CA ALA A 136 -25.44 10.07 -7.92
C ALA A 136 -26.51 9.03 -8.27
N TYR A 137 -26.56 7.92 -7.54
CA TYR A 137 -27.56 6.87 -7.72
C TYR A 137 -28.98 7.35 -7.40
N VAL A 138 -29.16 8.01 -6.25
CA VAL A 138 -30.48 8.51 -5.80
C VAL A 138 -30.97 9.68 -6.65
N ALA A 139 -30.07 10.54 -7.12
CA ALA A 139 -30.40 11.66 -8.00
C ALA A 139 -30.89 11.22 -9.38
N GLY A 140 -30.66 9.96 -9.77
CA GLY A 140 -31.13 9.41 -11.02
C GLY A 140 -30.36 9.92 -12.25
N PRO A 141 -30.99 9.94 -13.44
CA PRO A 141 -30.33 10.35 -14.68
C PRO A 141 -29.69 11.73 -14.56
N SER A 142 -28.44 11.83 -14.99
CA SER A 142 -27.69 13.08 -14.88
C SER A 142 -28.19 14.13 -15.87
N THR A 143 -29.01 15.04 -15.35
CA THR A 143 -29.43 16.27 -16.01
C THR A 143 -28.50 17.43 -15.61
N PRO A 144 -28.46 18.53 -16.39
CA PRO A 144 -27.80 19.76 -15.95
C PRO A 144 -28.32 20.17 -14.57
N GLY A 145 -27.41 20.28 -13.59
CA GLY A 145 -27.75 20.58 -12.19
C GLY A 145 -27.85 19.37 -11.25
N SER A 146 -27.56 18.15 -11.70
CA SER A 146 -27.55 16.99 -10.82
C SER A 146 -26.50 17.12 -9.70
N PRO A 147 -26.79 16.68 -8.46
CA PRO A 147 -25.88 16.80 -7.33
C PRO A 147 -24.72 15.80 -7.37
N GLY A 148 -24.73 14.78 -8.24
CA GLY A 148 -23.68 13.76 -8.30
C GLY A 148 -22.28 14.33 -8.58
N PRO A 149 -22.06 15.02 -9.71
CA PRO A 149 -20.78 15.64 -10.07
C PRO A 149 -20.15 16.53 -8.98
N PRO A 150 -20.86 17.51 -8.38
CA PRO A 150 -20.25 18.35 -7.35
C PRO A 150 -19.86 17.59 -6.09
N PHE A 151 -20.59 16.52 -5.72
CA PHE A 151 -20.20 15.66 -4.60
C PHE A 151 -18.91 14.89 -4.89
N TYR A 152 -18.74 14.36 -6.11
CA TYR A 152 -17.49 13.70 -6.51
C TYR A 152 -16.28 14.66 -6.49
N VAL A 153 -16.49 15.92 -6.90
CA VAL A 153 -15.46 16.96 -6.84
C VAL A 153 -15.10 17.27 -5.39
N ALA A 154 -16.11 17.48 -4.53
CA ALA A 154 -15.89 17.74 -3.11
C ALA A 154 -15.17 16.58 -2.41
N ALA A 155 -15.55 15.34 -2.70
CA ALA A 155 -14.91 14.14 -2.19
C ALA A 155 -13.44 14.05 -2.63
N THR A 156 -13.14 14.37 -3.90
CA THR A 156 -11.77 14.41 -4.41
C THR A 156 -10.94 15.45 -3.65
N LEU A 157 -11.46 16.66 -3.47
CA LEU A 157 -10.79 17.70 -2.69
C LEU A 157 -10.56 17.28 -1.24
N ALA A 158 -11.55 16.68 -0.58
CA ALA A 158 -11.42 16.18 0.79
C ALA A 158 -10.30 15.14 0.92
N VAL A 159 -10.22 14.20 -0.03
CA VAL A 159 -9.14 13.18 -0.06
C VAL A 159 -7.77 13.82 -0.29
N LEU A 160 -7.66 14.79 -1.22
CA LEU A 160 -6.40 15.50 -1.48
C LEU A 160 -5.95 16.32 -0.27
N ILE A 161 -6.87 17.06 0.36
CA ILE A 161 -6.59 17.86 1.57
C ILE A 161 -6.21 16.96 2.74
N GLY A 162 -6.96 15.88 2.99
CA GLY A 162 -6.66 14.91 4.04
C GLY A 162 -5.32 14.20 3.81
N GLY A 163 -5.01 13.85 2.56
CA GLY A 163 -3.70 13.33 2.14
C GLY A 163 -2.56 14.31 2.43
N ALA A 164 -2.69 15.56 1.98
CA ALA A 164 -1.71 16.61 2.19
C ALA A 164 -1.49 16.91 3.68
N ALA A 165 -2.57 17.01 4.47
CA ALA A 165 -2.50 17.23 5.91
C ALA A 165 -1.76 16.10 6.64
N ARG A 166 -2.04 14.83 6.27
CA ARG A 166 -1.32 13.67 6.81
C ARG A 166 0.15 13.68 6.47
N GLN A 167 0.48 13.99 5.20
CA GLN A 167 1.87 14.06 4.75
C GLN A 167 2.62 15.20 5.46
N TYR A 168 1.97 16.34 5.66
CA TYR A 168 2.53 17.47 6.38
C TYR A 168 2.81 17.15 7.85
N ARG A 169 1.87 16.49 8.55
CA ARG A 169 2.04 16.04 9.94
C ARG A 169 3.23 15.08 10.09
N ARG A 170 3.34 14.08 9.21
CA ARG A 170 4.47 13.14 9.21
C ARG A 170 5.81 13.87 9.03
N ARG A 171 5.89 14.79 8.07
CA ARG A 171 7.10 15.58 7.81
C ARG A 171 7.49 16.46 9.01
N ARG A 172 6.51 17.09 9.67
CA ARG A 172 6.76 17.88 10.89
C ARG A 172 7.28 17.02 12.04
N GLN A 173 6.69 15.86 12.28
CA GLN A 173 7.14 14.92 13.31
C GLN A 173 8.59 14.48 13.06
N HIS A 174 8.94 14.11 11.82
CA HIS A 174 10.33 13.76 11.48
C HIS A 174 11.32 14.91 11.70
N ARG A 175 10.93 16.16 11.38
CA ARG A 175 11.76 17.33 11.65
C ARG A 175 11.95 17.57 13.15
N GLN A 176 10.88 17.46 13.94
CA GLN A 176 10.95 17.59 15.41
C GLN A 176 11.81 16.50 16.05
N TYR A 177 11.67 15.24 15.63
CA TYR A 177 12.55 14.16 16.07
C TYR A 177 14.01 14.46 15.75
N ARG A 178 14.31 14.85 14.51
CA ARG A 178 15.68 15.18 14.10
C ARG A 178 16.27 16.31 14.93
N GLN A 179 15.51 17.39 15.17
CA GLN A 179 15.94 18.50 16.01
C GLN A 179 16.16 18.07 17.47
N HIS A 180 15.30 17.22 18.03
CA HIS A 180 15.45 16.71 19.40
C HIS A 180 16.70 15.84 19.58
N TYR A 181 17.12 15.12 18.53
CA TYR A 181 18.38 14.37 18.53
C TYR A 181 19.61 15.24 18.24
N GLU A 182 19.52 16.25 17.37
CA GLU A 182 20.64 17.17 17.06
C GLU A 182 20.94 18.16 18.19
N HIS A 183 19.96 18.51 19.04
CA HIS A 183 20.16 19.43 20.18
C HIS A 183 20.60 18.72 21.47
N ARG A 184 20.68 17.39 21.47
CA ARG A 184 21.19 16.62 22.60
C ARG A 184 22.70 16.52 22.46
N ASP A 185 23.41 17.30 23.26
CA ASP A 185 24.88 17.37 23.26
C ASP A 185 25.49 15.95 23.33
N PRO A 186 26.26 15.50 22.32
CA PRO A 186 26.87 14.16 22.30
C PRO A 186 27.84 13.94 23.48
N THR A 187 28.31 15.01 24.12
CA THR A 187 29.18 14.92 25.30
C THR A 187 28.41 14.49 26.57
N GLN A 188 27.10 14.74 26.67
CA GLN A 188 26.30 14.25 27.80
C GLN A 188 26.08 12.75 27.74
N HIS A 189 25.92 12.16 26.55
CA HIS A 189 25.78 10.70 26.42
C HIS A 189 27.05 9.99 26.87
N ARG A 190 28.22 10.54 26.52
CA ARG A 190 29.52 9.99 26.91
C ARG A 190 29.75 10.08 28.43
N ARG A 191 29.39 11.21 29.07
CA ARG A 191 29.46 11.35 30.54
C ARG A 191 28.48 10.43 31.28
N HIS A 192 27.31 10.14 30.71
CA HIS A 192 26.32 9.26 31.34
C HIS A 192 26.76 7.78 31.34
N TYR A 193 27.64 7.38 30.42
CA TYR A 193 28.28 6.06 30.43
C TYR A 193 29.63 6.06 31.18
N GLU A 194 30.38 7.17 31.18
CA GLU A 194 31.66 7.30 31.90
C GLU A 194 31.50 7.46 33.43
N HIS A 195 30.35 7.93 33.93
CA HIS A 195 30.08 8.00 35.38
C HIS A 195 29.33 6.79 35.95
N ARG A 196 28.94 5.82 35.12
CA ARG A 196 28.38 4.56 35.62
C ARG A 196 29.51 3.59 35.89
N ASN A 197 29.90 3.50 37.16
CA ASN A 197 30.96 2.63 37.65
C ASN A 197 30.85 1.21 37.05
N PRO A 198 31.83 0.74 36.25
CA PRO A 198 31.77 -0.58 35.60
C PRO A 198 31.67 -1.73 36.61
N ALA A 199 32.04 -1.50 37.87
CA ALA A 199 31.87 -2.48 38.95
C ALA A 199 30.39 -2.74 39.33
N GLN A 200 29.46 -1.86 38.99
CA GLN A 200 28.02 -2.07 39.25
C GLN A 200 27.35 -2.91 38.17
N HIS A 201 27.81 -2.86 36.91
CA HIS A 201 27.27 -3.69 35.84
C HIS A 201 27.63 -5.18 36.01
N ALA A 202 28.81 -5.49 36.54
CA ALA A 202 29.19 -6.88 36.82
C ALA A 202 28.40 -7.53 37.98
N ARG A 203 27.87 -6.75 38.93
CA ARG A 203 27.05 -7.30 40.04
C ARG A 203 25.57 -7.49 39.69
N HIS A 204 25.05 -6.78 38.70
CA HIS A 204 23.63 -6.87 38.35
C HIS A 204 23.29 -8.05 37.42
N TYR A 205 24.28 -8.57 36.68
CA TYR A 205 24.11 -9.82 35.91
C TYR A 205 24.26 -11.10 36.76
N GLN A 206 24.76 -10.97 38.00
CA GLN A 206 24.99 -12.12 38.89
C GLN A 206 23.80 -12.41 39.82
N HIS A 207 22.72 -11.61 39.81
CA HIS A 207 21.63 -11.74 40.79
C HIS A 207 20.23 -12.01 40.23
N ASP A 208 20.01 -11.95 38.92
CA ASP A 208 18.72 -12.30 38.31
C ASP A 208 18.84 -13.55 37.43
N HIS A 209 19.25 -14.65 38.06
CA HIS A 209 18.87 -15.99 37.59
C HIS A 209 17.83 -16.54 38.57
N PRO A 210 16.52 -16.45 38.27
CA PRO A 210 15.58 -17.37 38.86
C PRO A 210 15.91 -18.75 38.31
N ARG A 211 16.44 -19.62 39.18
CA ARG A 211 16.31 -21.07 39.00
C ARG A 211 14.82 -21.38 38.92
N GLN A 212 14.27 -21.72 37.75
CA GLN A 212 13.21 -22.72 37.66
C GLN A 212 13.31 -23.55 36.37
N HIS A 213 13.07 -24.83 36.59
CA HIS A 213 13.20 -26.03 35.77
C HIS A 213 12.30 -26.12 34.52
N HIS A 214 12.75 -26.98 33.59
CA HIS A 214 11.98 -27.80 32.63
C HIS A 214 11.34 -27.09 31.42
N ALA A 215 11.39 -27.58 30.18
CA ALA A 215 11.90 -28.81 29.57
C ALA A 215 11.99 -28.62 28.04
N HIS A 216 12.73 -29.53 27.38
CA HIS A 216 12.77 -29.80 25.93
C HIS A 216 13.39 -28.76 25.00
N ASP A 217 14.64 -28.98 24.59
CA ASP A 217 14.92 -29.65 23.30
C ASP A 217 16.44 -29.84 23.09
N GLU A 218 16.81 -31.02 22.60
CA GLU A 218 18.19 -31.40 22.28
C GLU A 218 18.80 -30.54 21.17
N PRO A 219 20.08 -30.12 21.29
CA PRO A 219 20.81 -29.61 20.14
C PRO A 219 21.39 -30.76 19.31
N ARG A 220 20.81 -30.97 18.13
CA ARG A 220 21.40 -31.79 17.06
C ARG A 220 22.83 -31.30 16.75
N LEU A 221 23.79 -32.17 17.00
CA LEU A 221 25.17 -32.06 16.53
C LEU A 221 25.20 -32.08 15.00
N ASP A 222 25.48 -30.94 14.36
CA ASP A 222 25.87 -30.96 12.95
C ASP A 222 27.38 -31.21 12.84
N ARG A 223 27.67 -32.42 12.35
CA ARG A 223 28.95 -33.08 12.30
C ARG A 223 29.58 -32.80 10.95
N ARG A 224 30.09 -31.58 10.71
CA ARG A 224 30.90 -31.25 9.53
C ARG A 224 31.44 -29.84 9.63
N SER A 225 32.69 -29.69 10.12
CA SER A 225 33.69 -28.69 9.67
C SER A 225 34.88 -28.68 10.63
N ALA A 226 35.53 -29.84 10.81
CA ALA A 226 36.87 -29.92 11.39
C ALA A 226 37.80 -30.50 10.31
N ALA A 227 38.15 -29.67 9.33
CA ALA A 227 39.21 -29.96 8.38
C ALA A 227 39.74 -28.66 7.81
N ARG A 228 40.83 -28.16 8.39
CA ARG A 228 41.98 -27.49 7.75
C ARG A 228 42.82 -26.80 8.83
N LEU A 229 43.82 -27.52 9.34
CA LEU A 229 45.05 -26.92 9.86
C LEU A 229 46.04 -26.84 8.69
N PRO A 230 46.70 -25.70 8.44
CA PRO A 230 47.85 -25.66 7.54
C PRO A 230 49.09 -26.17 8.27
N ALA A 231 49.82 -27.04 7.59
CA ALA A 231 51.14 -27.52 7.98
C ALA A 231 52.16 -26.37 7.93
N ALA A 232 52.97 -26.25 8.98
CA ALA A 232 54.22 -25.51 8.94
C ALA A 232 55.31 -26.39 9.56
N SER A 233 56.28 -26.71 8.71
CA SER A 233 57.52 -27.44 8.92
C SER A 233 58.37 -26.89 10.06
N ARG A 234 58.95 -27.79 10.85
CA ARG A 234 60.23 -27.56 11.52
C ARG A 234 61.01 -28.87 11.62
N GLU A 235 61.95 -29.04 10.70
CA GLU A 235 63.22 -29.69 10.98
C GLU A 235 63.87 -28.97 12.18
N ASP A 236 64.42 -29.70 13.15
CA ASP A 236 65.86 -29.73 13.44
C ASP A 236 66.14 -30.55 14.73
N ARG A 237 67.11 -31.46 14.61
CA ARG A 237 68.10 -31.95 15.61
C ARG A 237 67.75 -32.85 16.82
N ALA A 238 68.47 -33.99 16.82
CA ALA A 238 69.25 -34.66 17.89
C ALA A 238 68.50 -35.14 19.16
N HIS A 239 68.71 -36.34 19.69
CA HIS A 239 69.88 -37.22 19.80
C HIS A 239 69.47 -38.69 19.76
#